data_AF-A0A218X0Q8-F1
#
_entry.id   AF-A0A218X0Q8-F1
#
_cell.length_a   1.000
_cell.length_b   1.000
_cell.length_c   1.000
_cell.angle_alpha   90.00
_cell.angle_beta   90.00
_cell.angle_gamma   90.00
#
_symmetry.space_group_name_H-M   'P 1'
#
loop_
_entity.id
_entity.type
_entity.pdbx_description
1 polymer ?
#
loop_
_entity_poly.entity_id
_entity_poly.type
_entity_poly.pdbx_seq_one_letter_code
_entity_poly.pdbx_strand_id
1 'polypeptide(L)'
;MASLPLQLLLLLLSLLFSSTASNRTPRPYVVYMGSSSGEAREDVEAAELSHLQMLSSLSSRQENDEKRILIHHYYHAFRGFSALLTEDEASVLSGHDNVVSVFPDPVLLLHTTRSWDFLEVGSRERAKRRYQHPSNDVIIGIIDTGKFPAASP
;
A
#
# COMPACT_ATOMS: atom_id res chain seq x y z
N MET A 1 -40.59 -26.42 28.67
CA MET A 1 -40.69 -26.06 27.23
C MET A 1 -40.73 -24.54 27.16
N ALA A 2 -39.70 -23.88 26.62
CA ALA A 2 -39.73 -22.43 26.46
C ALA A 2 -40.81 -22.05 25.42
N SER A 3 -41.51 -20.94 25.61
CA SER A 3 -42.49 -20.46 24.65
C SER A 3 -41.80 -19.93 23.40
N LEU A 4 -42.41 -20.12 22.22
CA LEU A 4 -41.93 -19.63 20.92
C LEU A 4 -41.43 -18.17 20.93
N PRO A 5 -42.08 -17.19 21.61
CA PRO A 5 -41.57 -15.82 21.66
C PRO A 5 -40.24 -15.68 22.40
N LEU A 6 -39.99 -16.49 23.43
CA LEU A 6 -38.71 -16.47 24.16
C LEU A 6 -37.58 -17.03 23.30
N GLN A 7 -37.85 -18.06 22.51
CA GLN A 7 -36.88 -18.61 21.55
C GLN A 7 -36.54 -17.60 20.45
N LEU A 8 -37.55 -16.89 19.92
CA LEU A 8 -37.34 -15.86 18.90
C LEU A 8 -36.54 -14.68 19.45
N LEU A 9 -36.82 -14.25 20.69
CA LEU A 9 -36.07 -13.19 21.36
C LEU A 9 -34.61 -13.58 21.58
N LEU A 10 -34.33 -14.80 22.04
CA LEU A 10 -32.97 -15.31 22.22
C LEU A 10 -32.22 -15.41 20.88
N LEU A 11 -32.92 -15.80 19.80
CA LEU A 11 -32.35 -15.83 18.45
C LEU A 11 -31.98 -14.42 17.97
N LEU A 12 -32.88 -13.44 18.11
CA LEU A 12 -32.62 -12.03 17.78
C LEU A 12 -31.46 -11.46 18.60
N LEU A 13 -31.39 -11.80 19.89
CA LEU A 13 -30.29 -11.38 20.75
C LEU A 13 -28.96 -11.99 20.28
N SER A 14 -28.94 -13.28 19.91
CA SER A 14 -27.74 -13.94 19.38
C SER A 14 -27.27 -13.37 18.03
N LEU A 15 -28.19 -12.89 17.19
CA LEU A 15 -27.89 -12.19 15.94
C LEU A 15 -27.30 -10.79 16.19
N LEU A 16 -27.72 -10.10 17.25
CA LEU A 16 -27.14 -8.82 17.69
C LEU A 16 -25.75 -8.99 18.32
N PHE A 17 -25.49 -10.14 18.95
CA PHE A 17 -24.19 -10.49 19.55
C PHE A 17 -23.29 -11.31 18.63
N SER A 18 -23.66 -11.48 17.36
CA SER A 18 -22.77 -12.05 16.35
C SER A 18 -21.64 -11.05 16.11
N SER A 19 -20.62 -11.14 16.96
CA SER A 19 -19.39 -10.37 16.89
C SER A 19 -18.84 -10.49 15.47
N THR A 20 -18.66 -9.34 14.80
CA THR A 20 -17.81 -9.25 13.62
C THR A 20 -16.45 -9.78 14.03
N ALA A 21 -16.12 -10.99 13.61
CA ALA A 21 -14.80 -11.54 13.84
C ALA A 21 -13.80 -10.68 13.05
N SER A 22 -13.14 -9.76 13.75
CA SER A 22 -12.04 -8.99 13.17
C SER A 22 -11.01 -9.97 12.60
N ASN A 23 -10.59 -9.71 11.37
CA ASN A 23 -9.75 -10.65 10.66
C ASN A 23 -8.36 -10.64 11.28
N ARG A 24 -8.07 -11.63 12.13
CA ARG A 24 -6.78 -11.79 12.81
C ARG A 24 -5.64 -12.21 11.88
N THR A 25 -5.89 -12.35 10.59
CA THR A 25 -4.84 -12.69 9.61
C THR A 25 -4.12 -11.41 9.19
N PRO A 26 -2.80 -11.29 9.43
CA PRO A 26 -2.05 -10.14 8.96
C PRO A 26 -2.07 -10.07 7.43
N ARG A 27 -2.31 -8.86 6.90
CA ARG A 27 -2.31 -8.55 5.47
C ARG A 27 -1.43 -7.33 5.21
N PRO A 28 -0.94 -7.13 3.98
CA PRO A 28 -0.22 -5.91 3.65
C PRO A 28 -1.11 -4.67 3.79
N TYR A 29 -0.60 -3.67 4.49
CA TYR A 29 -1.18 -2.32 4.60
C TYR A 29 -0.10 -1.29 4.34
N VAL A 30 -0.50 -0.14 3.79
CA VAL A 30 0.30 1.08 3.77
C VAL A 30 -0.14 1.98 4.92
N VAL A 31 0.84 2.44 5.71
CA VAL A 31 0.71 3.50 6.70
C VAL A 31 1.32 4.76 6.10
N TYR A 32 0.45 5.70 5.73
CA TYR A 32 0.84 6.97 5.11
C TYR A 32 0.94 8.06 6.17
N MET A 33 2.09 8.73 6.23
CA MET A 33 2.45 9.73 7.25
C MET A 33 2.64 11.14 6.66
N GLY A 34 2.28 11.34 5.39
CA GLY A 34 2.31 12.65 4.75
C GLY A 34 3.53 12.91 3.85
N SER A 35 3.65 14.15 3.38
CA SER A 35 4.73 14.55 2.48
C SER A 35 6.07 14.64 3.20
N SER A 36 7.16 14.29 2.49
CA SER A 36 8.50 14.63 2.93
C SER A 36 8.67 16.15 2.82
N SER A 37 8.44 16.89 3.90
CA SER A 37 8.77 18.31 3.94
C SER A 37 10.28 18.41 3.82
N GLY A 38 10.78 18.87 2.67
CA GLY A 38 12.21 18.93 2.33
C GLY A 38 13.08 19.81 3.25
N GLU A 39 12.54 20.23 4.40
CA GLU A 39 13.17 21.09 5.40
C GLU A 39 13.86 20.29 6.51
N ALA A 40 13.50 19.03 6.72
CA ALA A 40 14.15 18.17 7.70
C ALA A 40 15.04 17.14 7.01
N ARG A 41 16.37 17.31 7.12
CA ARG A 41 17.36 16.24 6.90
C ARG A 41 17.26 15.21 8.01
N GLU A 42 16.11 14.58 8.14
CA GLU A 42 15.96 13.41 8.99
C GLU A 42 16.84 12.30 8.42
N ASP A 43 17.58 11.57 9.25
CA ASP A 43 18.34 10.44 8.75
C ASP A 43 17.35 9.36 8.26
N VAL A 44 17.64 8.73 7.11
CA VAL A 44 16.82 7.62 6.60
C VAL A 44 16.78 6.48 7.61
N GLU A 45 17.90 6.22 8.29
CA GLU A 45 17.96 5.21 9.36
C GLU A 45 17.14 5.62 10.58
N ALA A 46 17.16 6.91 10.95
CA ALA A 46 16.35 7.40 12.07
C ALA A 46 14.85 7.29 11.78
N ALA A 47 14.44 7.61 10.55
CA ALA A 47 13.06 7.41 10.12
C ALA A 47 12.69 5.92 10.17
N GLU A 48 13.50 5.02 9.62
CA GLU A 48 13.24 3.57 9.70
C GLU A 48 13.12 3.06 11.15
N LEU A 49 14.00 3.50 12.04
CA LEU A 49 13.93 3.17 13.47
C LEU A 49 12.62 3.67 14.11
N SER A 50 12.16 4.87 13.75
CA SER A 50 10.87 5.40 14.22
C SER A 50 9.70 4.52 13.76
N HIS A 51 9.71 4.05 12.51
CA HIS A 51 8.69 3.13 12.01
C HIS A 51 8.72 1.78 12.75
N LEU A 52 9.90 1.23 13.03
CA LEU A 52 10.04 0.00 13.82
C LEU A 52 9.53 0.18 15.25
N GLN A 53 9.78 1.34 15.88
CA GLN A 53 9.23 1.68 17.20
C GLN A 53 7.70 1.80 17.19
N MET A 54 7.13 2.35 16.12
CA MET A 54 5.68 2.42 15.97
C MET A 54 5.07 1.01 15.88
N LEU A 55 5.71 0.11 15.12
CA LEU A 55 5.30 -1.29 15.04
C LEU A 55 5.45 -2.06 16.35
N SER A 56 6.51 -1.79 17.13
CA SER A 56 6.72 -2.47 18.42
C SER A 56 5.74 -2.02 19.51
N SER A 57 5.12 -0.84 19.36
CA SER A 57 4.09 -0.36 20.28
C SER A 57 2.77 -1.13 20.22
N LEU A 58 2.57 -1.95 19.18
CA LEU A 58 1.37 -2.76 19.01
C LEU A 58 1.38 -3.92 20.01
N SER A 59 0.46 -3.89 20.98
CA SER A 59 0.43 -4.75 22.17
C SER A 59 0.18 -6.24 21.91
N SER A 60 -0.01 -6.64 20.65
CA SER A 60 -0.33 -8.01 20.20
C SER A 60 0.91 -8.87 19.91
N ARG A 61 2.12 -8.31 19.90
CA ARG A 61 3.27 -8.95 19.23
C ARG A 61 4.51 -9.11 20.12
N GLN A 62 5.23 -10.22 19.91
CA GLN A 62 6.43 -10.58 20.67
C GLN A 62 7.62 -9.73 20.23
N GLU A 63 8.52 -9.33 21.14
CA GLU A 63 9.76 -8.61 20.79
C GLU A 63 10.56 -9.40 19.72
N ASN A 64 10.98 -8.72 18.64
CA ASN A 64 11.70 -9.19 17.43
C ASN A 64 10.87 -9.49 16.18
N ASP A 65 9.55 -9.36 16.24
CA ASP A 65 8.69 -9.70 15.11
C ASP A 65 8.47 -8.49 14.16
N GLU A 66 8.79 -7.27 14.58
CA GLU A 66 8.62 -6.01 13.85
C GLU A 66 9.42 -5.95 12.54
N LYS A 67 10.71 -6.33 12.55
CA LYS A 67 11.52 -6.41 11.34
C LYS A 67 10.99 -7.42 10.33
N ARG A 68 10.24 -8.42 10.79
CA ARG A 68 9.67 -9.48 9.93
C ARG A 68 8.37 -9.05 9.27
N ILE A 69 7.69 -8.03 9.78
CA ILE A 69 6.44 -7.51 9.19
C ILE A 69 6.62 -6.23 8.43
N LEU A 70 7.68 -5.48 8.67
CA LEU A 70 8.03 -4.34 7.84
C LEU A 70 8.36 -4.86 6.44
N ILE A 71 7.53 -4.49 5.46
CA ILE A 71 7.69 -4.87 4.06
C ILE A 71 8.56 -3.82 3.37
N HIS A 72 8.23 -2.54 3.56
CA HIS A 72 8.95 -1.44 2.94
C HIS A 72 8.84 -0.16 3.78
N HIS A 73 9.85 0.70 3.70
CA HIS A 73 9.86 2.03 4.29
C HIS A 73 9.94 3.09 3.19
N TYR A 74 9.01 4.05 3.22
CA TYR A 74 8.94 5.16 2.28
C TYR A 74 9.51 6.42 2.93
N TYR A 75 10.57 6.94 2.33
CA TYR A 75 11.26 8.13 2.82
C TYR A 75 11.24 9.29 1.82
N HIS A 76 11.58 9.03 0.55
CA HIS A 76 11.88 10.10 -0.41
C HIS A 76 10.63 10.77 -1.01
N ALA A 77 9.70 9.97 -1.56
CA ALA A 77 8.50 10.50 -2.21
C ALA A 77 7.45 10.97 -1.19
N PHE A 78 7.35 10.25 -0.08
CA PHE A 78 6.48 10.54 1.05
C PHE A 78 7.03 9.83 2.28
N ARG A 79 6.51 10.17 3.46
CA ARG A 79 6.80 9.50 4.73
C ARG A 79 5.79 8.40 4.99
N GLY A 80 6.26 7.23 5.37
CA GLY A 80 5.39 6.12 5.76
C GLY A 80 6.07 4.78 5.55
N PHE A 81 5.30 3.71 5.66
CA PHE A 81 5.79 2.35 5.52
C PHE A 81 4.67 1.40 5.10
N SER A 82 5.03 0.22 4.60
CA SER A 82 4.11 -0.90 4.45
C SER A 82 4.49 -2.04 5.37
N ALA A 83 3.48 -2.66 5.96
CA ALA A 83 3.67 -3.77 6.90
C ALA A 83 2.54 -4.79 6.85
N LEU A 84 2.82 -6.00 7.33
CA LEU A 84 1.79 -7.00 7.59
C LEU A 84 1.07 -6.66 8.90
N LEU A 85 -0.20 -6.27 8.80
CA LEU A 85 -1.03 -5.86 9.92
C LEU A 85 -2.37 -6.60 9.91
N THR A 86 -2.89 -6.90 11.09
CA THR A 86 -4.31 -7.21 11.27
C THR A 86 -5.16 -5.96 11.14
N GLU A 87 -6.47 -6.12 10.95
CA GLU A 87 -7.40 -4.99 10.87
C GLU A 87 -7.41 -4.16 12.17
N ASP A 88 -7.29 -4.82 13.33
CA ASP A 88 -7.20 -4.15 14.63
C ASP A 88 -5.91 -3.32 14.75
N GLU A 89 -4.76 -3.88 14.34
CA GLU A 89 -3.47 -3.16 14.34
C GLU A 89 -3.50 -1.96 13.38
N ALA A 90 -4.07 -2.14 12.18
CA ALA A 90 -4.25 -1.06 11.22
C ALA A 90 -5.15 0.06 11.80
N SER A 91 -6.21 -0.30 12.51
CA SER A 91 -7.07 0.66 13.20
C SER A 91 -6.34 1.40 14.31
N VAL A 92 -5.49 0.72 15.09
CA VAL A 92 -4.67 1.37 16.13
C VAL A 92 -3.71 2.39 15.53
N LEU A 93 -2.99 2.00 14.47
CA LEU A 93 -2.08 2.91 13.77
C LEU A 93 -2.80 4.10 13.12
N SER A 94 -4.05 3.91 12.67
CA SER A 94 -4.84 5.00 12.08
C SER A 94 -5.15 6.15 13.06
N GLY A 95 -5.08 5.88 14.37
CA GLY A 95 -5.27 6.88 15.42
C GLY A 95 -3.99 7.57 15.88
N HIS A 96 -2.82 7.25 15.31
CA HIS A 96 -1.55 7.83 15.72
C HIS A 96 -1.35 9.24 15.13
N ASP A 97 -0.89 10.21 15.92
CA ASP A 97 -0.81 11.64 15.53
C ASP A 97 -0.03 11.90 14.23
N ASN A 98 1.03 11.12 13.99
CA ASN A 98 1.88 11.23 12.80
C ASN A 98 1.36 10.44 11.59
N VAL A 99 0.21 9.76 11.69
CA VAL A 99 -0.37 8.96 10.62
C VAL A 99 -1.54 9.72 9.99
N VAL A 100 -1.47 9.90 8.68
CA VAL A 100 -2.53 10.55 7.89
C VAL A 100 -3.60 9.55 7.47
N SER A 101 -3.20 8.34 7.06
CA SER A 101 -4.14 7.29 6.69
C SER A 101 -3.49 5.91 6.71
N VAL A 102 -4.28 4.87 7.01
CA VAL A 102 -3.88 3.47 6.89
C VAL A 102 -4.85 2.76 5.95
N PHE A 103 -4.34 2.06 4.93
CA PHE A 103 -5.17 1.38 3.94
C PHE A 103 -4.50 0.09 3.42
N PRO A 104 -5.28 -0.91 2.94
CA PRO A 104 -4.71 -2.14 2.42
C PRO A 104 -3.74 -1.91 1.25
N ASP A 105 -2.70 -2.74 1.16
CA ASP A 105 -1.70 -2.74 0.07
C ASP A 105 -1.92 -3.97 -0.85
N PRO A 106 -2.95 -3.96 -1.72
CA PRO A 106 -3.20 -5.07 -2.63
C PRO A 106 -2.18 -5.08 -3.77
N VAL A 107 -1.76 -6.28 -4.18
CA VAL A 107 -1.05 -6.45 -5.46
C VAL A 107 -2.01 -6.08 -6.59
N LEU A 108 -1.70 -5.01 -7.32
CA LEU A 108 -2.47 -4.58 -8.48
C LEU A 108 -2.01 -5.35 -9.73
N LEU A 109 -2.96 -5.89 -10.48
CA LEU A 109 -2.67 -6.53 -11.77
C LEU A 109 -2.44 -5.44 -12.82
N LEU A 110 -1.23 -5.37 -13.36
CA LEU A 110 -0.90 -4.41 -14.41
C LEU A 110 -1.66 -4.75 -15.71
N HIS A 111 -2.38 -3.78 -16.27
CA HIS A 111 -3.18 -3.93 -17.49
C HIS A 111 -2.42 -3.57 -18.77
N THR A 112 -1.14 -3.18 -18.70
CA THR A 112 -0.42 -2.62 -19.84
C THR A 112 0.00 -3.71 -20.81
N THR A 113 -0.75 -3.84 -21.91
CA THR A 113 -0.24 -4.45 -23.13
C THR A 113 -0.05 -3.34 -24.17
N ARG A 114 1.14 -3.27 -24.78
CA ARG A 114 1.46 -2.39 -25.92
C ARG A 114 1.48 -0.88 -25.65
N SER A 115 2.03 -0.43 -24.51
CA SER A 115 2.24 1.01 -24.23
C SER A 115 3.00 1.74 -25.36
N TRP A 116 3.86 1.04 -26.11
CA TRP A 116 4.55 1.56 -27.29
C TRP A 116 3.62 1.92 -28.47
N ASP A 117 2.54 1.16 -28.67
CA ASP A 117 1.55 1.44 -29.71
C ASP A 117 0.73 2.69 -29.36
N PHE A 118 0.40 2.87 -28.07
CA PHE A 118 -0.31 4.05 -27.57
C PHE A 118 0.49 5.33 -27.76
N LEU A 119 1.81 5.28 -27.58
CA LEU A 119 2.70 6.41 -27.85
C LEU A 119 2.91 6.64 -29.36
N GLU A 120 2.38 5.77 -30.25
CA GLU A 120 2.60 5.76 -31.71
C GLU A 120 4.10 5.79 -32.10
N VAL A 121 5.00 5.39 -31.19
CA VAL A 121 6.47 5.44 -31.37
C VAL A 121 6.97 4.32 -32.29
N GLY A 122 6.11 3.35 -32.65
CA GLY A 122 6.47 2.24 -33.54
C GLY A 122 6.85 2.63 -34.97
N SER A 123 6.58 3.87 -35.41
CA SER A 123 6.95 4.37 -36.74
C SER A 123 7.72 5.69 -36.61
N ARG A 124 9.03 5.64 -36.93
CA ARG A 124 9.92 6.82 -36.99
C ARG A 124 9.33 7.94 -37.87
N GLU A 125 8.69 7.58 -38.96
CA GLU A 125 8.07 8.52 -39.91
C GLU A 125 6.81 9.18 -39.35
N ARG A 126 6.01 8.48 -38.53
CA ARG A 126 4.81 9.04 -37.88
C ARG A 126 5.19 9.92 -36.69
N ALA A 127 6.16 9.51 -35.90
CA ALA A 127 6.71 10.30 -34.81
C ALA A 127 7.32 11.63 -35.32
N LYS A 128 8.14 11.59 -36.38
CA LYS A 128 8.71 12.80 -37.01
C LYS A 128 7.67 13.77 -37.57
N ARG A 129 6.53 13.27 -38.08
CA ARG A 129 5.46 14.13 -38.60
C ARG A 129 4.65 14.82 -37.51
N ARG A 130 4.47 14.16 -36.36
CA ARG A 130 3.66 14.67 -35.24
C ARG A 130 4.47 15.52 -34.26
N TYR A 131 5.74 15.16 -34.06
CA TYR A 131 6.69 15.88 -33.23
C TYR A 131 7.74 16.51 -34.16
N GLN A 132 7.41 17.68 -34.71
CA GLN A 132 8.27 18.42 -35.65
C GLN A 132 9.56 18.94 -35.01
N HIS A 133 9.59 18.98 -33.68
CA HIS A 133 10.78 19.26 -32.89
C HIS A 133 11.26 17.96 -32.24
N PRO A 134 12.55 17.59 -32.40
CA PRO A 134 13.15 16.54 -31.59
C PRO A 134 12.96 16.87 -30.11
N SER A 135 12.35 15.97 -29.34
CA SER A 135 12.27 16.07 -27.88
C SER A 135 13.64 15.76 -27.29
N ASN A 136 14.63 16.61 -27.55
CA ASN A 136 16.02 16.34 -27.19
C ASN A 136 16.29 16.39 -25.68
N ASP A 137 15.33 16.82 -24.86
CA ASP A 137 15.47 16.99 -23.41
C ASP A 137 14.23 16.49 -22.63
N VAL A 138 13.66 15.35 -23.01
CA VAL A 138 12.50 14.75 -22.31
C VAL A 138 12.83 13.37 -21.78
N ILE A 139 12.64 13.18 -20.47
CA ILE A 139 12.71 11.87 -19.82
C ILE A 139 11.27 11.35 -19.66
N ILE A 140 10.98 10.19 -20.23
CA ILE A 140 9.68 9.50 -20.08
C ILE A 140 9.91 8.25 -19.24
N GLY A 141 9.42 8.26 -18.00
CA GLY A 141 9.38 7.08 -17.14
C GLY A 141 8.16 6.22 -17.47
N ILE A 142 8.34 4.92 -17.68
CA ILE A 142 7.27 3.96 -17.92
C ILE A 142 7.39 2.84 -16.88
N ILE A 143 6.32 2.60 -16.13
CA ILE A 143 6.20 1.46 -15.21
C ILE A 143 5.42 0.37 -15.96
N ASP A 144 6.08 -0.73 -16.28
CA ASP A 144 5.50 -1.86 -17.01
C ASP A 144 6.00 -3.19 -16.41
N THR A 145 5.36 -4.29 -16.80
CA THR A 145 5.68 -5.68 -16.42
C THR A 145 7.04 -6.17 -16.92
N GLY A 146 7.75 -5.40 -17.74
CA GLY A 146 9.12 -5.72 -18.15
C GLY A 146 9.25 -6.77 -19.25
N LYS A 147 8.26 -6.93 -20.14
CA LYS A 147 8.48 -7.73 -21.36
C LYS A 147 9.47 -7.01 -22.28
N PHE A 148 10.73 -7.43 -22.20
CA PHE A 148 11.78 -6.99 -23.09
C PHE A 148 11.43 -7.35 -24.55
N PRO A 149 11.44 -6.41 -25.50
CA PRO A 149 11.39 -6.76 -26.90
C PRO A 149 12.73 -7.42 -27.25
N ALA A 150 12.78 -8.76 -27.21
CA ALA A 150 13.88 -9.47 -27.83
C ALA A 150 13.94 -8.99 -29.29
N ALA A 151 15.08 -8.41 -29.67
CA ALA A 151 15.37 -8.11 -31.05
C ALA A 151 15.33 -9.45 -31.81
N SER A 152 14.24 -9.69 -32.53
CA SER A 152 14.21 -10.72 -33.56
C SER A 152 15.24 -10.32 -34.63
N PRO A 153 16.12 -11.23 -35.07
CA PRO A 153 16.97 -10.99 -36.24
C PRO A 153 16.14 -10.72 -37.51
#